data_AF-A0A4Q1RHC4-F1
#
_entry.id   AF-A0A4Q1RHC4-F1
#
_cell.length_a   1.000
_cell.length_b   1.000
_cell.length_c   1.000
_cell.angle_alpha   90.00
_cell.angle_beta   90.00
_cell.angle_gamma   90.00
#
_symmetry.space_group_name_H-M   'P 1'
#
loop_
_entity.id
_entity.type
_entity.pdbx_description
1 polymer ?
#
loop_
_entity_poly.entity_id
_entity_poly.type
_entity_poly.pdbx_seq_one_letter_code
_entity_poly.pdbx_strand_id
1 'polypeptide(L)'
;MNICSNIERSHTTMFCPNCGAKLKDSDVTCPYCGTVQPSAAESEYMHKLEHLKQDVQNLEAFPTKEYTRELKHQGIFTAKIIIIIVGIFFLLFAIGVSVLYGSRYIEKKELREENAFVKEYFPKLNELYASGDDEEVYTYINSLYDLDGSTALYRWKHMDYYNYYTLYMDVKLLNDAIADGSYNEYDISGGFYSAMVLTREDFSLYRKDNLTETELAKLDTFIQESETLLLEHFHLSSEEADQVYQNCLEDGYLSYQKCEDYTSKHIFTTIP
;
A
#
# COMPACT_ATOMS: atom_id res chain seq x y z
N MET A 1 77.64 18.93 70.19
CA MET A 1 77.38 20.07 71.10
C MET A 1 75.94 20.49 70.87
N ASN A 2 75.03 20.02 71.72
CA ASN A 2 74.54 20.75 72.93
C ASN A 2 73.77 22.01 72.48
N ILE A 3 72.50 22.23 72.83
CA ILE A 3 71.91 22.15 74.18
C ILE A 3 70.38 21.90 74.07
N CYS A 4 69.89 20.94 74.85
CA CYS A 4 68.47 20.78 75.21
C CYS A 4 67.95 22.04 75.91
N SER A 5 66.73 22.48 75.58
CA SER A 5 65.89 23.07 76.63
C SER A 5 64.41 22.78 76.39
N ASN A 6 63.86 22.01 77.33
CA ASN A 6 62.46 21.95 77.66
C ASN A 6 61.92 23.38 77.76
N ILE A 7 60.91 23.71 76.96
CA ILE A 7 60.04 24.84 77.26
C ILE A 7 58.75 24.22 77.78
N GLU A 8 58.65 24.25 79.10
CA GLU A 8 57.45 24.00 79.88
C GLU A 8 56.26 24.69 79.22
N ARG A 9 55.13 23.99 79.09
CA ARG A 9 53.85 24.60 78.73
C ARG A 9 53.51 25.65 79.79
N SER A 10 53.85 26.91 79.51
CA SER A 10 53.29 28.08 80.16
C SER A 10 51.78 28.04 79.92
N HIS A 11 51.02 27.56 80.91
CA HIS A 11 49.59 27.80 80.99
C HIS A 11 49.41 29.31 81.12
N THR A 12 49.15 29.98 79.99
CA THR A 12 48.83 31.40 79.97
C THR A 12 47.51 31.56 80.71
N THR A 13 47.56 31.96 81.97
CA THR A 13 46.35 32.21 82.74
C THR A 13 45.77 33.55 82.30
N MET A 14 44.72 33.50 81.49
CA MET A 14 43.98 34.67 81.04
C MET A 14 43.04 35.17 82.14
N PHE A 15 42.84 36.48 82.24
CA PHE A 15 41.90 37.09 83.18
C PHE A 15 40.74 37.73 82.39
N CYS A 16 39.52 37.63 82.92
CA CYS A 16 38.36 38.26 82.31
C CYS A 16 38.54 39.78 82.31
N PRO A 17 38.44 40.47 81.16
CA PRO A 17 38.62 41.92 81.09
C PRO A 17 37.51 42.71 81.80
N ASN A 18 36.35 42.09 82.07
CA ASN A 18 35.21 42.75 82.70
C ASN A 18 35.18 42.59 84.24
N CYS A 19 35.47 41.40 84.76
CA CYS A 19 35.37 41.13 86.21
C CYS A 19 36.70 40.74 86.89
N GLY A 20 37.79 40.63 86.14
CA GLY A 20 39.12 40.28 86.67
C GLY A 20 39.26 38.82 87.14
N ALA A 21 38.25 37.97 86.94
CA ALA A 21 38.31 36.56 87.33
C ALA A 21 39.32 35.79 86.46
N LYS A 22 40.03 34.84 87.08
CA LYS A 22 41.00 33.96 86.39
C LYS A 22 40.24 32.93 85.54
N LEU A 23 40.49 32.92 84.23
CA LEU A 23 39.86 32.04 83.25
C LEU A 23 40.84 30.99 82.73
N LYS A 24 40.32 29.88 82.23
CA LYS A 24 41.09 28.95 81.40
C LYS A 24 41.00 29.41 79.95
N ASP A 25 42.06 29.22 79.17
CA ASP A 25 42.13 29.67 77.76
C ASP A 25 41.02 29.09 76.85
N SER A 26 40.38 28.00 77.25
CA SER A 26 39.27 27.36 76.52
C SER A 26 37.88 27.91 76.83
N ASP A 27 37.73 28.82 77.80
CA ASP A 27 36.43 29.30 78.24
C ASP A 27 35.94 30.46 77.35
N VAL A 28 34.99 30.16 76.47
CA VAL A 28 34.40 31.13 75.51
C VAL A 28 33.59 32.22 76.19
N THR A 29 33.03 31.93 77.36
CA THR A 29 32.26 32.88 78.17
C THR A 29 32.73 32.81 79.62
N CYS A 30 32.92 33.96 80.25
CA CYS A 30 33.30 34.02 81.65
C CYS A 30 32.19 33.45 82.54
N PRO A 31 32.43 32.40 83.34
CA PRO A 31 31.42 31.76 84.17
C PRO A 31 30.97 32.62 85.37
N TYR A 32 31.69 33.71 85.68
CA TYR A 32 31.39 34.58 86.82
C TYR A 32 30.57 35.82 86.47
N CYS A 33 30.69 36.34 85.24
CA CYS A 33 29.98 37.55 84.82
C CYS A 33 29.25 37.43 83.47
N GLY A 34 29.37 36.27 82.79
CA GLY A 34 28.69 36.01 81.52
C GLY A 34 29.27 36.76 80.30
N THR A 35 30.38 37.47 80.45
CA THR A 35 31.01 38.20 79.33
C THR A 35 31.73 37.23 78.41
N VAL A 36 31.42 37.30 77.11
CA VAL A 36 32.06 36.48 76.07
C VAL A 36 33.51 36.95 75.86
N GLN A 37 34.44 36.01 75.88
CA GLN A 37 35.86 36.26 75.65
C GLN A 37 36.12 36.27 74.12
N PRO A 38 36.56 37.40 73.52
CA PRO A 38 36.68 37.53 72.07
C PRO A 38 37.64 36.50 71.43
N SER A 39 38.77 36.24 72.07
CA SER A 39 39.83 35.36 71.52
C SER A 39 39.45 33.88 71.48
N ALA A 40 38.70 33.39 72.48
CA ALA A 40 38.24 32.01 72.51
C ALA A 40 37.02 31.80 71.59
N ALA A 41 36.15 32.82 71.45
CA ALA A 41 35.03 32.81 70.52
C ALA A 41 35.50 32.83 69.04
N GLU A 42 36.56 33.57 68.73
CA GLU A 42 37.15 33.64 67.39
C GLU A 42 37.80 32.31 66.97
N SER A 43 38.50 31.64 67.90
CA SER A 43 39.05 30.30 67.70
C SER A 43 37.97 29.26 67.35
N GLU A 44 36.86 29.22 68.10
CA GLU A 44 35.76 28.30 67.83
C GLU A 44 35.05 28.62 66.51
N TYR A 45 34.90 29.91 66.19
CA TYR A 45 34.33 30.37 64.93
C TYR A 45 35.20 29.99 63.73
N MET A 46 36.53 30.17 63.82
CA MET A 46 37.48 29.80 62.76
C MET A 46 37.54 28.28 62.55
N HIS A 47 37.49 27.49 63.63
CA HIS A 47 37.41 26.03 63.52
C HIS A 47 36.11 25.58 62.84
N LYS A 48 34.98 26.25 63.10
CA LYS A 48 33.72 26.00 62.39
C LYS A 48 33.79 26.41 60.92
N LEU A 49 34.50 27.46 60.55
CA LEU A 49 34.71 27.81 59.14
C LEU A 49 35.62 26.80 58.42
N GLU A 50 36.61 26.24 59.11
CA GLU A 50 37.49 25.23 58.54
C GLU A 50 36.77 23.91 58.26
N HIS A 51 35.92 23.43 59.18
CA HIS A 51 35.11 22.23 58.92
C HIS A 51 34.12 22.43 57.77
N LEU A 52 33.48 23.61 57.68
CA LEU A 52 32.58 23.94 56.58
C LEU A 52 33.31 23.99 55.24
N LYS A 53 34.53 24.54 55.22
CA LYS A 53 35.37 24.56 54.03
C LYS A 53 35.75 23.13 53.60
N GLN A 54 36.06 22.26 54.56
CA GLN A 54 36.41 20.87 54.30
C GLN A 54 35.20 20.06 53.81
N ASP A 55 34.00 20.30 54.37
CA ASP A 55 32.75 19.68 53.94
C ASP A 55 32.33 20.16 52.54
N VAL A 56 32.51 21.45 52.23
CA VAL A 56 32.28 21.99 50.87
C VAL A 56 33.28 21.42 49.86
N GLN A 57 34.55 21.29 50.23
CA GLN A 57 35.55 20.64 49.37
C GLN A 57 35.26 19.14 49.15
N ASN A 58 34.70 18.46 50.16
CA ASN A 58 34.24 17.07 50.02
C ASN A 58 32.93 16.97 49.20
N LEU A 59 32.06 17.99 49.22
CA LEU A 59 30.85 18.06 48.40
C LEU A 59 31.16 18.34 46.91
N GLU A 60 32.25 19.05 46.60
CA GLU A 60 32.74 19.20 45.21
C GLU A 60 33.33 17.89 44.65
N ALA A 61 33.61 16.90 45.51
CA ALA A 61 34.12 15.58 45.12
C ALA A 61 33.01 14.51 44.91
N PHE A 62 31.73 14.89 44.79
CA PHE A 62 30.74 14.00 44.21
C PHE A 62 31.04 13.78 42.73
N PRO A 63 31.27 12.53 42.27
CA PRO A 63 31.78 12.28 40.94
C PRO A 63 30.68 12.53 39.91
N THR A 64 30.71 13.72 39.30
CA THR A 64 30.06 14.03 38.01
C THR A 64 30.43 13.03 36.89
N LYS A 65 31.42 12.16 37.12
CA LYS A 65 31.81 11.05 36.24
C LYS A 65 30.86 9.85 36.25
N GLU A 66 30.06 9.61 37.29
CA GLU A 66 29.10 8.48 37.31
C GLU A 66 27.77 8.82 36.62
N TYR A 67 27.23 10.03 36.86
CA TYR A 67 26.03 10.51 36.16
C TYR A 67 26.23 10.64 34.64
N THR A 68 27.41 11.04 34.19
CA THR A 68 27.70 11.22 32.76
C THR A 68 27.90 9.91 31.99
N ARG A 69 28.19 8.80 32.69
CA ARG A 69 28.38 7.49 32.06
C ARG A 69 27.05 6.80 31.75
N GLU A 70 26.07 6.92 32.65
CA GLU A 70 24.72 6.37 32.46
C GLU A 70 23.91 7.16 31.42
N LEU A 71 24.03 8.51 31.43
CA LEU A 71 23.39 9.37 30.41
C LEU A 71 23.97 9.14 29.00
N LYS A 72 25.28 8.86 28.87
CA LYS A 72 25.88 8.49 27.57
C LYS A 72 25.35 7.17 27.03
N HIS A 73 25.18 6.16 27.88
CA HIS A 73 24.71 4.84 27.44
C HIS A 73 23.22 4.84 27.05
N GLN A 74 22.37 5.54 27.81
CA GLN A 74 20.95 5.70 27.49
C GLN A 74 20.71 6.64 26.29
N GLY A 75 21.52 7.69 26.13
CA GLY A 75 21.49 8.59 24.98
C GLY A 75 21.92 7.91 23.68
N ILE A 76 22.97 7.07 23.70
CA ILE A 76 23.41 6.30 22.52
C ILE A 76 22.36 5.25 22.13
N PHE A 77 21.72 4.58 23.10
CA PHE A 77 20.67 3.60 22.81
C PHE A 77 19.42 4.25 22.20
N THR A 78 18.99 5.38 22.75
CA THR A 78 17.86 6.17 22.22
C THR A 78 18.17 6.72 20.82
N ALA A 79 19.40 7.23 20.61
CA ALA A 79 19.83 7.71 19.29
C ALA A 79 19.87 6.59 18.24
N LYS A 80 20.32 5.37 18.60
CA LYS A 80 20.31 4.22 17.69
C LYS A 80 18.89 3.83 17.26
N ILE A 81 17.94 3.82 18.19
CA ILE A 81 16.53 3.53 17.88
C ILE A 81 15.94 4.61 16.97
N ILE A 82 16.22 5.89 17.23
CA ILE A 82 15.77 7.00 16.37
C ILE A 82 16.37 6.87 14.97
N ILE A 83 17.65 6.53 14.83
CA ILE A 83 18.30 6.33 13.52
C ILE A 83 17.65 5.16 12.76
N ILE A 84 17.32 4.06 13.45
CA ILE A 84 16.62 2.92 12.82
C ILE A 84 15.22 3.34 12.37
N ILE A 85 14.46 4.06 13.20
CA ILE A 85 13.11 4.54 12.85
C ILE A 85 13.18 5.51 11.66
N VAL A 86 14.13 6.44 11.66
CA VAL A 86 14.36 7.37 10.56
C VAL A 86 14.78 6.61 9.29
N GLY A 87 15.65 5.60 9.42
CA GLY A 87 16.05 4.72 8.31
C GLY A 87 14.88 3.95 7.72
N ILE A 88 14.00 3.38 8.56
CA ILE A 88 12.77 2.70 8.13
C ILE A 88 11.83 3.71 7.47
N PHE A 89 11.67 4.91 8.03
CA PHE A 89 10.84 5.95 7.45
C PHE A 89 11.35 6.38 6.06
N PHE A 90 12.66 6.60 5.89
CA PHE A 90 13.24 6.91 4.59
C PHE A 90 13.11 5.76 3.60
N LEU A 91 13.25 4.51 4.05
CA LEU A 91 13.04 3.33 3.21
C LEU A 91 11.59 3.26 2.73
N LEU A 92 10.61 3.38 3.63
CA LEU A 92 9.18 3.37 3.30
C LEU A 92 8.81 4.57 2.41
N PHE A 93 9.38 5.75 2.67
CA PHE A 93 9.18 6.93 1.84
C PHE A 93 9.75 6.73 0.44
N ALA A 94 10.96 6.18 0.31
CA ALA A 94 11.58 5.89 -0.98
C ALA A 94 10.77 4.85 -1.77
N ILE A 95 10.25 3.81 -1.12
CA ILE A 95 9.36 2.82 -1.73
C ILE A 95 8.06 3.50 -2.18
N GLY A 96 7.41 4.27 -1.31
CA GLY A 96 6.17 4.97 -1.63
C GLY A 96 6.31 5.94 -2.80
N VAL A 97 7.38 6.74 -2.83
CA VAL A 97 7.73 7.61 -3.95
C VAL A 97 7.98 6.79 -5.21
N SER A 98 8.76 5.71 -5.15
CA SER A 98 9.05 4.88 -6.32
C SER A 98 7.79 4.25 -6.92
N VAL A 99 6.87 3.76 -6.08
CA VAL A 99 5.59 3.19 -6.53
C VAL A 99 4.70 4.26 -7.17
N LEU A 100 4.57 5.44 -6.54
CA LEU A 100 3.74 6.53 -7.07
C LEU A 100 4.28 7.10 -8.38
N TYR A 101 5.59 7.31 -8.48
CA TYR A 101 6.22 7.80 -9.71
C TYR A 101 6.23 6.73 -10.80
N GLY A 102 6.45 5.46 -10.44
CA GLY A 102 6.39 4.32 -11.36
C GLY A 102 4.99 4.15 -11.96
N SER A 103 3.94 4.15 -11.13
CA SER A 103 2.55 4.06 -11.59
C SER A 103 2.19 5.22 -12.53
N ARG A 104 2.50 6.46 -12.18
CA ARG A 104 2.27 7.62 -13.06
C ARG A 104 3.10 7.59 -14.35
N TYR A 105 4.28 6.98 -14.32
CA TYR A 105 5.11 6.83 -15.50
C TYR A 105 4.52 5.80 -16.45
N ILE A 106 4.07 4.65 -15.93
CA ILE A 106 3.40 3.60 -16.69
C ILE A 106 2.12 4.15 -17.32
N GLU A 107 1.26 4.81 -16.52
CA GLU A 107 0.01 5.42 -17.01
C GLU A 107 0.26 6.44 -18.14
N LYS A 108 1.28 7.29 -18.00
CA LYS A 108 1.66 8.24 -19.06
C LYS A 108 2.21 7.57 -20.31
N LYS A 109 2.92 6.45 -20.13
CA LYS A 109 3.48 5.67 -21.23
C LYS A 109 2.34 4.99 -22.00
N GLU A 110 1.44 4.29 -21.29
CA GLU A 110 0.26 3.66 -21.87
C GLU A 110 -0.62 4.68 -22.60
N LEU A 111 -0.91 5.83 -21.99
CA LEU A 111 -1.68 6.89 -22.64
C LEU A 111 -0.99 7.42 -23.91
N ARG A 112 0.34 7.47 -23.95
CA ARG A 112 1.08 7.87 -25.15
C ARG A 112 0.98 6.80 -26.24
N GLU A 113 1.13 5.54 -25.89
CA GLU A 113 1.02 4.40 -26.81
C GLU A 113 -0.39 4.31 -27.38
N GLU A 114 -1.41 4.38 -26.53
CA GLU A 114 -2.81 4.42 -26.95
C GLU A 114 -3.12 5.62 -27.87
N ASN A 115 -2.60 6.81 -27.59
CA ASN A 115 -2.81 7.98 -28.46
C ASN A 115 -2.10 7.82 -29.81
N ALA A 116 -0.93 7.19 -29.84
CA ALA A 116 -0.23 6.85 -31.08
C ALA A 116 -1.04 5.81 -31.88
N PHE A 117 -1.53 4.78 -31.19
CA PHE A 117 -2.39 3.74 -31.75
C PHE A 117 -3.65 4.33 -32.40
N VAL A 118 -4.37 5.21 -31.67
CA VAL A 118 -5.57 5.90 -32.21
C VAL A 118 -5.21 6.66 -33.49
N LYS A 119 -4.10 7.39 -33.49
CA LYS A 119 -3.69 8.20 -34.65
C LYS A 119 -3.34 7.32 -35.87
N GLU A 120 -2.76 6.16 -35.64
CA GLU A 120 -2.28 5.27 -36.70
C GLU A 120 -3.41 4.40 -37.27
N TYR A 121 -4.20 3.76 -36.41
CA TYR A 121 -5.10 2.67 -36.82
C TYR A 121 -6.58 3.09 -36.92
N PHE A 122 -7.05 4.05 -36.12
CA PHE A 122 -8.47 4.45 -36.20
C PHE A 122 -8.89 5.02 -37.56
N PRO A 123 -8.05 5.77 -38.31
CA PRO A 123 -8.41 6.22 -39.65
C PRO A 123 -8.75 5.04 -40.58
N LYS A 124 -7.97 3.95 -40.51
CA LYS A 124 -8.22 2.76 -41.32
C LYS A 124 -9.44 1.99 -40.83
N LEU A 125 -9.63 1.85 -39.52
CA LEU A 125 -10.84 1.24 -38.95
C LEU A 125 -12.11 1.98 -39.39
N ASN A 126 -12.09 3.31 -39.39
CA ASN A 126 -13.24 4.11 -39.83
C ASN A 126 -13.51 3.98 -41.33
N GLU A 127 -12.46 3.86 -42.15
CA GLU A 127 -12.59 3.61 -43.59
C GLU A 127 -13.21 2.23 -43.86
N LEU A 128 -12.71 1.19 -43.18
CA LEU A 128 -13.24 -0.17 -43.28
C LEU A 128 -14.68 -0.24 -42.79
N TYR A 129 -14.99 0.37 -41.64
CA TYR A 129 -16.37 0.44 -41.15
C TYR A 129 -17.32 1.11 -42.15
N ALA A 130 -16.86 2.16 -42.84
CA ALA A 130 -17.65 2.83 -43.86
C ALA A 130 -17.88 2.00 -45.13
N SER A 131 -17.09 0.94 -45.38
CA SER A 131 -17.34 -0.01 -46.47
C SER A 131 -18.57 -0.87 -46.20
N GLY A 132 -18.93 -1.05 -44.93
CA GLY A 132 -20.03 -1.88 -44.47
C GLY A 132 -19.70 -3.37 -44.36
N ASP A 133 -18.45 -3.77 -44.61
CA ASP A 133 -17.97 -5.15 -44.47
C ASP A 133 -17.53 -5.43 -43.03
N ASP A 134 -18.42 -6.04 -42.24
CA ASP A 134 -18.13 -6.33 -40.84
C ASP A 134 -17.02 -7.37 -40.65
N GLU A 135 -16.88 -8.31 -41.59
CA GLU A 135 -15.88 -9.38 -41.51
C GLU A 135 -14.47 -8.85 -41.76
N GLU A 136 -14.32 -7.93 -42.72
CA GLU A 136 -13.05 -7.23 -42.97
C GLU A 136 -12.64 -6.38 -41.75
N VAL A 137 -13.59 -5.67 -41.13
CA VAL A 137 -13.32 -4.87 -39.93
C VAL A 137 -12.95 -5.77 -38.74
N TYR A 138 -13.70 -6.84 -38.50
CA TYR A 138 -13.41 -7.81 -37.45
C TYR A 138 -12.00 -8.43 -37.60
N THR A 139 -11.67 -8.84 -38.82
CA THR A 139 -10.34 -9.38 -39.15
C THR A 139 -9.25 -8.35 -38.87
N TYR A 140 -9.49 -7.09 -39.24
CA TYR A 140 -8.54 -6.03 -38.97
C TYR A 140 -8.40 -5.75 -37.47
N ILE A 141 -9.49 -5.63 -36.72
CA ILE A 141 -9.46 -5.47 -35.24
C ILE A 141 -8.64 -6.58 -34.59
N ASN A 142 -8.86 -7.83 -34.99
CA ASN A 142 -8.13 -8.98 -34.44
C ASN A 142 -6.63 -8.89 -34.70
N SER A 143 -6.23 -8.39 -35.87
CA SER A 143 -4.82 -8.17 -36.20
C SER A 143 -4.13 -7.08 -35.34
N LEU A 144 -4.92 -6.26 -34.64
CA LEU A 144 -4.40 -5.15 -33.82
C LEU A 144 -4.25 -5.48 -32.34
N TYR A 145 -4.84 -6.57 -31.82
CA TYR A 145 -4.85 -6.85 -30.38
C TYR A 145 -3.45 -7.02 -29.77
N ASP A 146 -2.50 -7.58 -30.52
CA ASP A 146 -1.13 -7.83 -30.07
C ASP A 146 -0.22 -6.59 -30.14
N LEU A 147 -0.72 -5.44 -30.60
CA LEU A 147 0.06 -4.22 -30.75
C LEU A 147 0.08 -3.38 -29.47
N ASP A 148 1.20 -2.68 -29.25
CA ASP A 148 1.31 -1.72 -28.14
C ASP A 148 0.25 -0.61 -28.27
N GLY A 149 -0.53 -0.41 -27.20
CA GLY A 149 -1.62 0.57 -27.16
C GLY A 149 -2.97 0.06 -27.71
N SER A 150 -3.11 -1.23 -28.01
CA SER A 150 -4.36 -1.85 -28.50
C SER A 150 -5.54 -1.71 -27.53
N THR A 151 -5.30 -1.47 -26.24
CA THR A 151 -6.33 -1.08 -25.26
C THR A 151 -7.12 0.15 -25.70
N ALA A 152 -6.57 0.98 -26.57
CA ALA A 152 -7.29 2.09 -27.18
C ALA A 152 -8.52 1.65 -27.99
N LEU A 153 -8.59 0.40 -28.49
CA LEU A 153 -9.73 -0.13 -29.23
C LEU A 153 -11.05 0.00 -28.47
N TYR A 154 -11.04 -0.16 -27.14
CA TYR A 154 -12.23 0.04 -26.29
C TYR A 154 -12.82 1.47 -26.35
N ARG A 155 -12.07 2.44 -26.85
CA ARG A 155 -12.54 3.83 -27.05
C ARG A 155 -12.98 4.10 -28.48
N TRP A 156 -12.85 3.13 -29.37
CA TRP A 156 -13.35 3.26 -30.73
C TRP A 156 -14.86 3.21 -30.71
N LYS A 157 -15.50 4.15 -31.44
CA LYS A 157 -16.94 4.40 -31.37
C LYS A 157 -17.80 3.15 -31.62
N HIS A 158 -17.32 2.26 -32.47
CA HIS A 158 -18.05 1.08 -32.94
C HIS A 158 -17.62 -0.20 -32.22
N MET A 159 -16.73 -0.11 -31.22
CA MET A 159 -16.17 -1.29 -30.55
C MET A 159 -17.24 -2.11 -29.82
N ASP A 160 -18.24 -1.46 -29.21
CA ASP A 160 -19.33 -2.15 -28.55
C ASP A 160 -20.11 -3.05 -29.51
N TYR A 161 -20.35 -2.59 -30.74
CA TYR A 161 -20.95 -3.42 -31.80
C TYR A 161 -20.04 -4.60 -32.17
N TYR A 162 -18.73 -4.39 -32.32
CA TYR A 162 -17.80 -5.48 -32.67
C TYR A 162 -17.57 -6.49 -31.54
N ASN A 163 -17.82 -6.13 -30.28
CA ASN A 163 -17.86 -7.09 -29.19
C ASN A 163 -19.02 -8.09 -29.39
N TYR A 164 -20.19 -7.61 -29.82
CA TYR A 164 -21.30 -8.50 -30.20
C TYR A 164 -21.03 -9.26 -31.50
N TYR A 165 -20.41 -8.61 -32.48
CA TYR A 165 -20.02 -9.28 -33.72
C TYR A 165 -19.04 -10.43 -33.46
N THR A 166 -18.14 -10.30 -32.49
CA THR A 166 -17.22 -11.37 -32.10
C THR A 166 -17.97 -12.61 -31.61
N LEU A 167 -18.96 -12.44 -30.74
CA LEU A 167 -19.83 -13.54 -30.30
C LEU A 167 -20.59 -14.16 -31.47
N TYR A 168 -21.09 -13.31 -32.38
CA TYR A 168 -21.80 -13.78 -33.56
C TYR A 168 -20.87 -14.54 -34.53
N MET A 169 -19.58 -14.19 -34.63
CA MET A 169 -18.63 -14.93 -35.44
C MET A 169 -18.46 -16.37 -34.97
N ASP A 170 -18.49 -16.65 -33.65
CA ASP A 170 -18.46 -18.03 -33.14
C ASP A 170 -19.70 -18.81 -33.59
N VAL A 171 -20.88 -18.18 -33.56
CA VAL A 171 -22.14 -18.77 -34.03
C VAL A 171 -22.10 -19.04 -35.54
N LYS A 172 -21.63 -18.07 -36.33
CA LYS A 172 -21.47 -18.20 -37.78
C LYS A 172 -20.51 -19.33 -38.14
N LEU A 173 -19.33 -19.37 -37.50
CA LEU A 173 -18.33 -20.41 -37.73
C LEU A 173 -18.86 -21.80 -37.37
N LEU A 174 -19.61 -21.93 -36.26
CA LEU A 174 -20.23 -23.20 -35.92
C LEU A 174 -21.31 -23.60 -36.93
N ASN A 175 -22.16 -22.67 -37.38
CA ASN A 175 -23.17 -22.96 -38.42
C ASN A 175 -22.52 -23.45 -39.71
N ASP A 176 -21.44 -22.79 -40.16
CA ASP A 176 -20.68 -23.21 -41.34
C ASP A 176 -20.05 -24.60 -41.12
N ALA A 177 -19.47 -24.85 -39.94
CA ALA A 177 -18.87 -26.14 -39.61
C ALA A 177 -19.90 -27.29 -39.49
N ILE A 178 -21.13 -26.99 -39.03
CA ILE A 178 -22.25 -27.94 -39.02
C ILE A 178 -22.69 -28.25 -40.46
N ALA A 179 -22.78 -27.23 -41.32
CA ALA A 179 -23.16 -27.42 -42.72
C ALA A 179 -22.16 -28.31 -43.49
N ASP A 180 -20.87 -28.15 -43.20
CA ASP A 180 -19.79 -28.90 -43.83
C ASP A 180 -19.42 -30.22 -43.10
N GLY A 181 -20.02 -30.48 -41.93
CA GLY A 181 -19.71 -31.64 -41.09
C GLY A 181 -18.28 -31.65 -40.55
N SER A 182 -17.65 -30.48 -40.41
CA SER A 182 -16.25 -30.30 -40.03
C SER A 182 -16.06 -29.78 -38.60
N TYR A 183 -17.12 -29.72 -37.81
CA TYR A 183 -17.09 -29.19 -36.45
C TYR A 183 -16.31 -30.11 -35.49
N ASN A 184 -15.77 -29.50 -34.44
CA ASN A 184 -15.16 -30.19 -33.31
C ASN A 184 -15.77 -29.72 -31.98
N GLU A 185 -15.36 -30.31 -30.86
CA GLU A 185 -15.90 -30.00 -29.52
C GLU A 185 -15.71 -28.53 -29.12
N TYR A 186 -14.61 -27.92 -29.54
CA TYR A 186 -14.35 -26.50 -29.31
C TYR A 186 -15.31 -25.62 -30.10
N ASP A 187 -15.60 -25.97 -31.36
CA ASP A 187 -16.55 -25.20 -32.18
C ASP A 187 -17.96 -25.27 -31.57
N ILE A 188 -18.38 -26.46 -31.11
CA ILE A 188 -19.70 -26.66 -30.47
C ILE A 188 -19.79 -25.84 -29.18
N SER A 189 -18.81 -25.97 -28.28
CA SER A 189 -18.86 -25.31 -26.97
C SER A 189 -18.76 -23.78 -27.11
N GLY A 190 -17.90 -23.29 -28.01
CA GLY A 190 -17.77 -21.86 -28.34
C GLY A 190 -19.06 -21.28 -28.94
N GLY A 191 -19.57 -21.87 -30.02
CA GLY A 191 -20.79 -21.39 -30.67
C GLY A 191 -22.02 -21.47 -29.76
N PHE A 192 -22.13 -22.52 -28.95
CA PHE A 192 -23.20 -22.65 -27.95
C PHE A 192 -23.13 -21.56 -26.88
N TYR A 193 -21.95 -21.34 -26.30
CA TYR A 193 -21.73 -20.30 -25.31
C TYR A 193 -22.11 -18.93 -25.87
N SER A 194 -21.57 -18.57 -27.04
CA SER A 194 -21.82 -17.28 -27.67
C SER A 194 -23.30 -17.09 -28.06
N ALA A 195 -23.98 -18.15 -28.49
CA ALA A 195 -25.42 -18.11 -28.73
C ALA A 195 -26.22 -17.87 -27.45
N MET A 196 -25.87 -18.54 -26.34
CA MET A 196 -26.50 -18.33 -25.03
C MET A 196 -26.29 -16.90 -24.53
N VAL A 197 -25.08 -16.37 -24.68
CA VAL A 197 -24.76 -14.97 -24.35
C VAL A 197 -25.67 -14.05 -25.15
N LEU A 198 -25.67 -14.13 -26.48
CA LEU A 198 -26.43 -13.24 -27.36
C LEU A 198 -27.94 -13.24 -27.12
N THR A 199 -28.50 -14.38 -26.72
CA THR A 199 -29.96 -14.57 -26.65
C THR A 199 -30.54 -14.45 -25.24
N ARG A 200 -29.81 -14.87 -24.19
CA ARG A 200 -30.34 -14.97 -22.81
C ARG A 200 -29.76 -13.94 -21.85
N GLU A 201 -28.58 -13.37 -22.11
CA GLU A 201 -28.10 -12.29 -21.26
C GLU A 201 -28.95 -11.04 -21.45
N ASP A 202 -29.42 -10.49 -20.33
CA ASP A 202 -30.19 -9.25 -20.38
C ASP A 202 -29.26 -8.05 -20.60
N PHE A 203 -28.94 -7.80 -21.86
CA PHE A 203 -28.15 -6.63 -22.24
C PHE A 203 -28.96 -5.31 -22.15
N SER A 204 -30.18 -5.29 -21.60
CA SER A 204 -31.20 -4.23 -21.80
C SER A 204 -30.80 -2.81 -21.37
N LEU A 205 -29.80 -2.66 -20.48
CA LEU A 205 -29.38 -1.34 -19.99
C LEU A 205 -28.13 -0.79 -20.69
N TYR A 206 -27.27 -1.64 -21.25
CA TYR A 206 -26.09 -1.21 -22.03
C TYR A 206 -26.35 -1.22 -23.55
N ARG A 207 -27.41 -1.90 -24.01
CA ARG A 207 -27.74 -2.17 -25.43
C ARG A 207 -27.94 -0.96 -26.33
N LYS A 208 -28.36 0.20 -25.82
CA LYS A 208 -29.00 1.22 -26.66
C LYS A 208 -28.26 2.54 -26.77
N ASP A 209 -27.43 2.89 -25.80
CA ASP A 209 -26.88 4.25 -25.76
C ASP A 209 -25.65 4.43 -26.65
N ASN A 210 -24.92 3.34 -26.93
CA ASN A 210 -23.67 3.38 -27.69
C ASN A 210 -23.79 2.85 -29.13
N LEU A 211 -24.87 2.15 -29.47
CA LEU A 211 -25.09 1.55 -30.79
C LEU A 211 -25.94 2.47 -31.68
N THR A 212 -25.64 2.50 -32.97
CA THR A 212 -26.46 3.15 -33.99
C THR A 212 -27.70 2.31 -34.33
N GLU A 213 -28.72 2.94 -34.94
CA GLU A 213 -29.91 2.23 -35.42
C GLU A 213 -29.57 1.09 -36.41
N THR A 214 -28.54 1.30 -37.25
CA THR A 214 -28.06 0.27 -38.18
C THR A 214 -27.40 -0.90 -37.47
N GLU A 215 -26.57 -0.64 -36.46
CA GLU A 215 -25.93 -1.69 -35.66
C GLU A 215 -26.95 -2.47 -34.83
N LEU A 216 -27.98 -1.80 -34.30
CA LEU A 216 -29.09 -2.46 -33.61
C LEU A 216 -29.84 -3.42 -34.53
N ALA A 217 -30.12 -3.01 -35.76
CA ALA A 217 -30.79 -3.88 -36.74
C ALA A 217 -29.94 -5.11 -37.11
N LYS A 218 -28.61 -4.95 -37.20
CA LYS A 218 -27.70 -6.08 -37.41
C LYS A 218 -27.64 -7.01 -36.18
N LEU A 219 -27.60 -6.43 -34.98
CA LEU A 219 -27.62 -7.19 -33.73
C LEU A 219 -28.89 -8.04 -33.60
N ASP A 220 -30.06 -7.52 -33.99
CA ASP A 220 -31.30 -8.30 -34.01
C ASP A 220 -31.17 -9.55 -34.91
N THR A 221 -30.48 -9.45 -36.04
CA THR A 221 -30.16 -10.61 -36.90
C THR A 221 -29.25 -11.60 -36.18
N PHE A 222 -28.21 -11.14 -35.49
CA PHE A 222 -27.29 -12.02 -34.75
C PHE A 222 -28.03 -12.82 -33.68
N ILE A 223 -28.96 -12.16 -32.96
CA ILE A 223 -29.81 -12.79 -31.94
C ILE A 223 -30.72 -13.84 -32.59
N GLN A 224 -31.36 -13.53 -33.72
CA GLN A 224 -32.25 -14.47 -34.42
C GLN A 224 -31.51 -15.72 -34.93
N GLU A 225 -30.34 -15.54 -35.52
CA GLU A 225 -29.52 -16.67 -35.99
C GLU A 225 -28.98 -17.51 -34.84
N SER A 226 -28.59 -16.86 -33.74
CA SER A 226 -28.18 -17.55 -32.50
C SER A 226 -29.33 -18.35 -31.87
N GLU A 227 -30.53 -17.79 -31.87
CA GLU A 227 -31.73 -18.50 -31.42
C GLU A 227 -31.98 -19.73 -32.29
N THR A 228 -31.90 -19.55 -33.61
CA THR A 228 -32.07 -20.64 -34.58
C THR A 228 -31.06 -21.75 -34.34
N LEU A 229 -29.80 -21.42 -34.08
CA LEU A 229 -28.77 -22.39 -33.70
C LEU A 229 -29.20 -23.22 -32.48
N LEU A 230 -29.62 -22.56 -31.39
CA LEU A 230 -30.03 -23.25 -30.17
C LEU A 230 -31.27 -24.13 -30.37
N LEU A 231 -32.25 -23.66 -31.15
CA LEU A 231 -33.52 -24.38 -31.33
C LEU A 231 -33.40 -25.51 -32.36
N GLU A 232 -32.75 -25.26 -33.49
CA GLU A 232 -32.72 -26.19 -34.62
C GLU A 232 -31.53 -27.15 -34.56
N HIS A 233 -30.34 -26.66 -34.21
CA HIS A 233 -29.11 -27.48 -34.21
C HIS A 233 -28.86 -28.14 -32.84
N PHE A 234 -29.15 -27.45 -31.75
CA PHE A 234 -29.05 -28.02 -30.40
C PHE A 234 -30.37 -28.69 -29.92
N HIS A 235 -31.43 -28.61 -30.73
CA HIS A 235 -32.74 -29.22 -30.45
C HIS A 235 -33.36 -28.82 -29.11
N LEU A 236 -33.07 -27.60 -28.65
CA LEU A 236 -33.67 -27.06 -27.44
C LEU A 236 -35.00 -26.39 -27.77
N SER A 237 -35.99 -26.50 -26.89
CA SER A 237 -37.06 -25.49 -26.84
C SER A 237 -36.54 -24.21 -26.19
N SER A 238 -37.23 -23.09 -26.39
CA SER A 238 -36.87 -21.83 -25.72
C SER A 238 -36.85 -21.97 -24.19
N GLU A 239 -37.80 -22.72 -23.61
CA GLU A 239 -37.85 -22.97 -22.17
C GLU A 239 -36.68 -23.83 -21.67
N GLU A 240 -36.27 -24.85 -22.46
CA GLU A 240 -35.09 -25.65 -22.15
C GLU A 240 -33.82 -24.82 -22.25
N ALA A 241 -33.69 -23.97 -23.28
CA ALA A 241 -32.56 -23.06 -23.41
C ALA A 241 -32.44 -22.12 -22.20
N ASP A 242 -33.55 -21.56 -21.73
CA ASP A 242 -33.58 -20.73 -20.52
C ASP A 242 -33.16 -21.53 -19.27
N GLN A 243 -33.63 -22.76 -19.13
CA GLN A 243 -33.26 -23.62 -18.02
C GLN A 243 -31.77 -24.00 -18.07
N VAL A 244 -31.23 -24.28 -19.25
CA VAL A 244 -29.80 -24.57 -19.44
C VAL A 244 -28.95 -23.34 -19.14
N TYR A 245 -29.36 -22.16 -19.61
CA TYR A 245 -28.71 -20.90 -19.27
C TYR A 245 -28.62 -20.72 -17.75
N GLN A 246 -29.74 -20.88 -17.02
CA GLN A 246 -29.75 -20.77 -15.56
C GLN A 246 -28.83 -21.80 -14.88
N ASN A 247 -28.76 -23.03 -15.40
CA ASN A 247 -27.87 -24.06 -14.87
C ASN A 247 -26.38 -23.76 -15.13
N CYS A 248 -26.09 -23.05 -16.22
CA CYS A 248 -24.74 -22.66 -16.60
C CYS A 248 -24.26 -21.37 -15.91
N LEU A 249 -25.11 -20.70 -15.12
CA LEU A 249 -24.68 -19.55 -14.33
C LEU A 249 -23.74 -19.96 -13.19
N GLU A 250 -22.70 -19.17 -12.99
CA GLU A 250 -21.75 -19.26 -11.89
C GLU A 250 -21.48 -17.83 -11.41
N ASP A 251 -21.70 -17.58 -10.11
CA ASP A 251 -21.60 -16.23 -9.52
C ASP A 251 -22.42 -15.14 -10.24
N GLY A 252 -23.52 -15.54 -10.90
CA GLY A 252 -24.41 -14.65 -11.63
C GLY A 252 -24.00 -14.36 -13.08
N TYR A 253 -22.93 -14.99 -13.58
CA TYR A 253 -22.46 -14.86 -14.96
C TYR A 253 -22.50 -16.20 -15.67
N LEU A 254 -22.66 -16.20 -16.99
CA LEU A 254 -22.60 -17.44 -17.76
C LEU A 254 -21.19 -18.02 -17.74
N SER A 255 -21.05 -19.25 -17.22
CA SER A 255 -19.78 -19.95 -17.13
C SER A 255 -19.52 -20.74 -18.41
N TYR A 256 -18.41 -20.42 -19.11
CA TYR A 256 -17.97 -21.17 -20.28
C TYR A 256 -17.77 -22.64 -19.95
N GLN A 257 -17.13 -22.95 -18.81
CA GLN A 257 -16.88 -24.33 -18.39
C GLN A 257 -18.17 -25.13 -18.21
N LYS A 258 -19.22 -24.51 -17.65
CA LYS A 258 -20.51 -25.20 -17.49
C LYS A 258 -21.23 -25.41 -18.82
N CYS A 259 -21.10 -24.46 -19.75
CA CYS A 259 -21.61 -24.60 -21.11
C CYS A 259 -20.89 -25.73 -21.86
N GLU A 260 -19.56 -25.77 -21.79
CA GLU A 260 -18.73 -26.85 -22.34
C GLU A 260 -19.18 -28.21 -21.76
N ASP A 261 -19.23 -28.32 -20.43
CA ASP A 261 -19.71 -29.50 -19.71
C ASP A 261 -21.10 -29.99 -20.16
N TYR A 262 -22.01 -29.06 -20.46
CA TYR A 262 -23.34 -29.38 -20.96
C TYR A 262 -23.25 -29.94 -22.38
N THR A 263 -22.55 -29.24 -23.27
CA THR A 263 -22.41 -29.63 -24.69
C THR A 263 -21.72 -30.99 -24.85
N SER A 264 -20.66 -31.28 -24.09
CA SER A 264 -19.96 -32.57 -24.14
C SER A 264 -20.83 -33.74 -23.66
N LYS A 265 -21.74 -33.50 -22.70
CA LYS A 265 -22.61 -34.55 -22.12
C LYS A 265 -23.87 -34.81 -22.94
N HIS A 266 -24.43 -33.77 -23.55
CA HIS A 266 -25.79 -33.81 -24.09
C HIS A 266 -25.87 -33.62 -25.61
N ILE A 267 -24.84 -33.05 -26.24
CA ILE A 267 -24.93 -32.51 -27.60
C ILE A 267 -23.93 -33.13 -28.57
N PHE A 268 -22.71 -33.44 -28.12
CA PHE A 268 -21.67 -34.04 -28.98
C PHE A 268 -22.09 -35.38 -29.62
N THR A 269 -23.17 -36.00 -29.13
CA THR A 269 -23.72 -37.26 -29.64
C THR A 269 -25.02 -37.11 -30.46
N THR A 270 -25.56 -35.90 -30.59
CA THR A 270 -26.89 -35.63 -31.17
C THR A 270 -26.88 -34.69 -32.38
N ILE A 271 -25.83 -33.88 -32.56
CA ILE A 271 -25.63 -33.13 -33.81
C ILE A 271 -25.16 -34.11 -34.90
N PRO A 272 -25.83 -34.17 -36.07
CA PRO A 272 -25.46 -35.08 -37.16
C PRO A 272 -24.09 -34.79 -37.79
#